data_AF-A0A1M5EEF4-F1
#
_entry.id   AF-A0A1M5EEF4-F1
#
_cell.length_a   1.000
_cell.length_b   1.000
_cell.length_c   1.000
_cell.angle_alpha   90.00
_cell.angle_beta   90.00
_cell.angle_gamma   90.00
#
_symmetry.space_group_name_H-M   'P 1'
#
loop_
_entity.id
_entity.type
_entity.pdbx_description
1 polymer ?
#
loop_
_entity_poly.entity_id
_entity_poly.type
_entity_poly.pdbx_seq_one_letter_code
_entity_poly.pdbx_strand_id
1 'polypeptide(L)'
;MKKKFVILNSLLALAVLFVMLFQSVHSFEHLAQQLSEKKCHHKYTSSEEITHQHHNFDHCFVCDFTISSFVASDIHHFEFKKITIPSGYSFFKSREITQFFKGSLFALRAPPILLFK
;
A
#
# COMPACT_ATOMS: atom_id res chain seq x y z
N MET A 1 -33.30 -0.50 -5.80
CA MET A 1 -31.86 -0.75 -5.48
C MET A 1 -31.64 -1.31 -4.08
N LYS A 2 -32.30 -0.81 -3.04
CA LYS A 2 -32.11 -1.23 -1.62
C LYS A 2 -32.28 -2.74 -1.34
N LYS A 3 -33.28 -3.42 -1.95
CA LYS A 3 -33.52 -4.86 -1.73
C LYS A 3 -32.36 -5.76 -2.19
N LYS A 4 -31.69 -5.42 -3.29
CA LYS A 4 -30.54 -6.18 -3.80
C LYS A 4 -29.33 -6.06 -2.88
N PHE A 5 -29.11 -4.87 -2.30
CA PHE A 5 -28.06 -4.64 -1.31
C PHE A 5 -28.29 -5.41 -0.01
N VAL A 6 -29.54 -5.53 0.43
CA VAL A 6 -29.88 -6.34 1.63
C VAL A 6 -29.52 -7.82 1.42
N ILE A 7 -29.83 -8.37 0.24
CA ILE A 7 -29.50 -9.76 -0.10
C ILE A 7 -27.98 -9.95 -0.12
N LEU A 8 -27.24 -9.05 -0.77
CA LEU A 8 -25.78 -9.12 -0.82
C LEU A 8 -25.15 -9.03 0.57
N ASN A 9 -25.63 -8.11 1.42
CA ASN A 9 -25.13 -7.97 2.78
C ASN A 9 -25.44 -9.21 3.65
N SER A 10 -26.63 -9.80 3.49
CA SER A 10 -27.02 -11.03 4.17
C SER A 10 -26.16 -12.22 3.73
N LEU A 11 -25.93 -12.37 2.42
CA LEU A 11 -25.03 -13.41 1.88
C LEU A 11 -23.60 -13.26 2.39
N LEU A 12 -23.10 -12.02 2.46
CA LEU A 12 -21.76 -11.75 2.99
C LEU A 12 -21.67 -12.12 4.48
N ALA A 13 -22.67 -11.74 5.29
CA ALA A 13 -22.72 -12.13 6.70
C ALA A 13 -22.76 -13.65 6.87
N LEU A 14 -23.56 -14.35 6.06
CA LEU A 14 -23.63 -15.81 6.08
C LEU A 14 -22.28 -16.46 5.69
N ALA A 15 -21.60 -15.92 4.67
CA ALA A 15 -20.29 -16.40 4.26
C ALA A 15 -19.24 -16.24 5.38
N VAL A 16 -19.23 -15.10 6.07
CA VAL A 16 -18.34 -14.86 7.22
C VAL A 16 -18.61 -15.88 8.32
N LEU A 17 -19.88 -16.11 8.68
CA LEU A 17 -20.25 -17.11 9.68
C LEU A 17 -19.82 -18.51 9.27
N PHE A 18 -19.99 -18.88 8.00
CA PHE A 18 -19.58 -20.17 7.48
C PHE A 18 -18.06 -20.38 7.59
N VAL A 19 -17.27 -19.37 7.23
CA VAL A 19 -15.80 -19.42 7.36
C VAL A 19 -15.39 -19.60 8.82
N MET A 20 -15.99 -18.83 9.75
CA MET A 20 -15.69 -18.95 11.18
C MET A 20 -16.03 -20.34 11.74
N LEU A 21 -17.18 -20.91 11.34
CA LEU A 21 -17.57 -22.25 11.76
C LEU A 21 -16.62 -23.32 11.24
N PHE A 22 -16.25 -23.25 9.95
CA PHE A 22 -15.36 -24.22 9.35
C PHE A 22 -13.96 -24.19 9.97
N GLN A 23 -13.41 -22.99 10.19
CA GLN A 23 -12.13 -22.80 10.89
C GLN A 23 -12.17 -23.36 12.32
N SER A 24 -13.29 -23.17 13.03
CA SER A 24 -13.48 -23.70 14.39
C SER A 24 -13.49 -25.23 14.40
N VAL A 25 -14.24 -25.88 13.51
CA VAL A 25 -14.31 -27.34 13.42
C VAL A 25 -12.95 -27.95 13.08
N HIS A 26 -12.23 -27.36 12.14
CA HIS A 26 -10.88 -27.82 11.77
C HIS A 26 -9.89 -27.71 12.94
N SER A 27 -10.00 -26.63 13.74
CA SER A 27 -9.20 -26.47 14.95
C SER A 27 -9.48 -27.56 16.00
N PHE A 28 -10.72 -28.06 16.10
CA PHE A 28 -11.05 -29.15 17.04
C PHE A 28 -10.42 -30.47 16.63
N GLU A 29 -10.33 -30.76 15.34
CA GLU A 29 -9.66 -31.97 14.85
C GLU A 29 -8.18 -31.98 15.23
N HIS A 30 -7.48 -30.86 15.01
CA HIS A 30 -6.09 -30.73 15.43
C HIS A 30 -5.93 -30.85 16.94
N LEU A 31 -6.82 -30.24 17.73
CA LEU A 31 -6.80 -30.37 19.19
C LEU A 31 -6.98 -31.84 19.62
N ALA A 32 -7.92 -32.56 19.00
CA ALA A 32 -8.14 -33.98 19.27
C ALA A 32 -6.93 -34.84 18.89
N GLN A 33 -6.27 -34.55 17.76
CA GLN A 33 -5.04 -35.22 17.34
C GLN A 33 -3.91 -34.99 18.35
N GLN A 34 -3.70 -33.76 18.80
CA GLN A 34 -2.69 -33.43 19.80
C GLN A 34 -2.94 -34.11 21.16
N LEU A 35 -4.21 -34.25 21.57
CA LEU A 35 -4.56 -34.95 22.80
C LEU A 35 -4.41 -36.48 22.68
N SER A 36 -4.61 -37.03 21.49
CA SER A 36 -4.46 -38.46 21.20
C SER A 36 -2.99 -38.88 21.06
N GLU A 37 -2.13 -37.96 20.62
CA GLU A 37 -0.70 -38.22 20.47
C GLU A 37 -0.03 -38.47 21.83
N LYS A 38 0.65 -39.61 21.95
CA LYS A 38 1.32 -40.00 23.19
C LYS A 38 2.51 -39.09 23.42
N LYS A 39 2.50 -38.31 24.51
CA LYS A 39 3.63 -37.49 24.93
C LYS A 39 4.82 -38.37 25.28
N CYS A 40 5.78 -38.46 24.37
CA CYS A 40 7.01 -39.22 24.58
C CYS A 40 7.97 -38.43 25.47
N HIS A 41 8.31 -38.99 26.64
CA HIS A 41 9.34 -38.44 27.51
C HIS A 41 10.67 -39.13 27.22
N HIS A 42 11.52 -38.48 26.43
CA HIS A 42 12.83 -39.00 26.06
C HIS A 42 13.85 -38.67 27.16
N LYS A 43 14.52 -39.69 27.68
CA LYS A 43 15.70 -39.51 28.53
C LYS A 43 16.94 -39.64 27.64
N TYR A 44 17.49 -38.50 27.23
CA TYR A 44 18.69 -38.44 26.38
C TYR A 44 19.84 -39.22 27.01
N THR A 45 20.34 -40.24 26.30
CA THR A 45 21.47 -41.06 26.74
C THR A 45 22.72 -40.81 25.88
N SER A 46 22.59 -40.33 24.64
CA SER A 46 23.71 -39.86 23.81
C SER A 46 23.30 -38.74 22.85
N SER A 47 24.28 -38.01 22.31
CA SER A 47 24.09 -36.86 21.42
C SER A 47 23.64 -37.20 20.00
N GLU A 48 23.60 -38.49 19.63
CA GLU A 48 23.37 -38.95 18.25
C GLU A 48 22.15 -39.89 18.12
N GLU A 49 21.14 -39.73 18.97
CA GLU A 49 19.87 -40.47 18.81
C GLU A 49 18.95 -39.80 17.78
N ILE A 50 18.54 -40.57 16.75
CA ILE A 50 17.45 -40.20 15.86
C ILE A 50 16.14 -40.30 16.67
N THR A 51 15.82 -39.26 17.41
CA THR A 51 14.50 -39.13 18.06
C THR A 51 13.46 -38.96 16.96
N HIS A 52 12.27 -39.57 17.11
CA HIS A 52 11.18 -39.24 16.20
C HIS A 52 10.97 -37.73 16.23
N GLN A 53 11.03 -37.12 15.05
CA GLN A 53 10.80 -35.70 14.93
C GLN A 53 9.32 -35.50 15.29
N HIS A 54 9.04 -34.78 16.38
CA HIS A 54 7.74 -34.17 16.58
C HIS A 54 7.58 -33.19 15.43
N HIS A 55 7.06 -33.67 14.30
CA HIS A 55 6.84 -32.87 13.12
C HIS A 55 5.72 -31.90 13.44
N ASN A 56 6.09 -30.77 14.03
CA ASN A 56 5.38 -29.49 14.08
C ASN A 56 3.86 -29.56 13.86
N PHE A 57 3.15 -30.43 14.60
CA PHE A 57 1.69 -30.42 14.68
C PHE A 57 1.18 -29.11 15.29
N ASP A 58 2.10 -28.26 15.75
CA ASP A 58 1.86 -27.02 16.46
C ASP A 58 1.44 -25.87 15.54
N HIS A 59 1.60 -25.95 14.22
CA HIS A 59 1.33 -24.79 13.36
C HIS A 59 0.49 -25.11 12.11
N CYS A 60 -0.81 -24.80 12.22
CA CYS A 60 -1.75 -24.80 11.10
C CYS A 60 -2.05 -23.36 10.69
N PHE A 61 -1.55 -22.92 9.53
CA PHE A 61 -1.79 -21.57 8.99
C PHE A 61 -3.26 -21.24 8.74
N VAL A 62 -4.13 -22.26 8.68
CA VAL A 62 -5.59 -22.09 8.53
C VAL A 62 -6.26 -21.75 9.87
N CYS A 63 -5.71 -22.27 10.97
CA CYS A 63 -6.19 -22.04 12.33
C CYS A 63 -5.48 -20.86 13.02
N ASP A 64 -4.35 -20.38 12.47
CA ASP A 64 -3.62 -19.21 12.97
C ASP A 64 -4.30 -17.89 12.58
N PHE A 65 -5.45 -17.62 13.21
CA PHE A 65 -6.17 -16.36 13.07
C PHE A 65 -6.50 -15.76 14.44
N THR A 66 -6.52 -14.44 14.50
CA THR A 66 -6.90 -13.71 15.71
C THR A 66 -8.13 -12.84 15.43
N ILE A 67 -9.14 -12.94 16.30
CA ILE A 67 -10.30 -12.06 16.25
C ILE A 67 -9.90 -10.74 16.91
N SER A 68 -9.86 -9.66 16.13
CA SER A 68 -9.62 -8.32 16.63
C SER A 68 -10.88 -7.46 16.51
N SER A 69 -10.97 -6.43 17.36
CA SER A 69 -12.06 -5.47 17.27
C SER A 69 -11.94 -4.64 16.00
N PHE A 70 -12.96 -4.66 15.15
CA PHE A 70 -13.06 -3.75 14.03
C PHE A 70 -13.37 -2.33 14.53
N VAL A 71 -12.48 -1.38 14.26
CA VAL A 71 -12.73 0.05 14.43
C VAL A 71 -13.11 0.61 13.07
N ALA A 72 -14.36 1.07 12.92
CA ALA A 72 -14.79 1.74 11.71
C ALA A 72 -13.96 3.01 11.51
N SER A 73 -13.23 3.11 10.40
CA SER A 73 -12.49 4.32 10.05
C SER A 73 -13.48 5.40 9.60
N ASP A 74 -13.35 6.60 10.15
CA ASP A 74 -14.10 7.76 9.63
C ASP A 74 -13.68 8.03 8.18
N ILE A 75 -14.68 8.14 7.31
CA ILE A 75 -14.47 8.46 5.90
C ILE A 75 -14.25 9.98 5.81
N HIS A 76 -12.99 10.40 5.78
CA HIS A 76 -12.66 11.81 5.57
C HIS A 76 -12.81 12.16 4.08
N HIS A 77 -13.71 13.09 3.78
CA HIS A 77 -13.84 13.68 2.44
C HIS A 77 -12.97 14.94 2.35
N PHE A 78 -12.20 15.07 1.27
CA PHE A 78 -11.51 16.32 0.93
C PHE A 78 -12.42 17.18 0.04
N GLU A 79 -12.49 18.48 0.30
CA GLU A 79 -13.17 19.44 -0.58
C GLU A 79 -12.10 20.29 -1.29
N PHE A 80 -12.03 20.17 -2.62
CA PHE A 80 -11.13 21.00 -3.42
C PHE A 80 -11.76 22.36 -3.66
N LYS A 81 -11.22 23.39 -3.01
CA LYS A 81 -11.63 24.77 -3.26
C LYS A 81 -11.10 25.22 -4.64
N LYS A 82 -11.99 25.41 -5.61
CA LYS A 82 -11.64 25.91 -6.94
C LYS A 82 -11.27 27.39 -6.84
N ILE A 83 -9.97 27.69 -6.83
CA ILE A 83 -9.47 29.07 -6.87
C ILE A 83 -9.46 29.51 -8.33
N THR A 84 -10.39 30.38 -8.71
CA THR A 84 -10.35 31.06 -10.01
C THR A 84 -9.35 32.20 -9.92
N ILE A 85 -8.16 32.01 -10.48
CA ILE A 85 -7.18 33.09 -10.64
C ILE A 85 -7.53 33.83 -11.94
N PRO A 86 -7.99 35.09 -11.88
CA PRO A 86 -8.22 35.85 -13.10
C PRO A 86 -6.86 36.15 -13.74
N SER A 87 -6.54 35.48 -14.85
CA SER A 87 -5.43 35.89 -15.71
C SER A 87 -5.89 37.14 -16.47
N GLY A 88 -5.57 38.32 -15.93
CA GLY A 88 -5.70 39.56 -16.68
C GLY A 88 -4.82 39.48 -17.91
N TYR A 89 -5.42 39.33 -19.10
CA TYR A 89 -4.67 39.41 -20.35
C TYR A 89 -4.11 40.81 -20.50
N SER A 90 -2.80 40.99 -20.31
CA SER A 90 -2.13 42.22 -20.72
C SER A 90 -1.94 42.18 -22.23
N PHE A 91 -2.80 42.87 -22.97
CA PHE A 91 -2.55 43.14 -24.39
C PHE A 91 -1.45 44.19 -24.51
N PHE A 92 -0.21 43.78 -24.30
CA PHE A 92 0.94 44.59 -24.70
C PHE A 92 1.03 44.51 -26.22
N LYS A 93 0.52 45.53 -26.91
CA LYS A 93 0.82 45.73 -28.33
C LYS A 93 2.28 46.15 -28.42
N SER A 94 3.18 45.16 -28.51
CA SER A 94 4.57 45.45 -28.82
C SER A 94 4.59 46.20 -30.15
N ARG A 95 5.11 47.43 -30.12
CA ARG A 95 5.38 48.17 -31.35
C ARG A 95 6.47 47.37 -32.04
N GLU A 96 6.14 46.75 -33.17
CA GLU A 96 7.08 45.97 -33.96
C GLU A 96 8.39 46.76 -34.07
N ILE A 97 9.48 46.18 -33.58
CA ILE A 97 10.81 46.77 -33.76
C ILE A 97 11.12 46.55 -35.23
N THR A 98 10.83 47.56 -36.06
CA THR A 98 11.10 47.56 -37.50
C THR A 98 12.59 47.72 -37.83
N GLN A 99 13.48 47.44 -36.88
CA GLN A 99 14.90 47.35 -37.13
C GLN A 99 15.20 45.95 -37.67
N PHE A 100 14.98 45.79 -38.97
CA PHE A 100 15.51 44.67 -39.72
C PHE A 100 17.03 44.62 -39.53
N PHE A 101 17.56 43.42 -39.28
CA PHE A 101 19.00 43.17 -39.18
C PHE A 101 19.68 43.59 -40.49
N LYS A 102 20.39 44.72 -40.49
CA LYS A 102 21.07 45.27 -41.67
C LYS A 102 22.37 44.54 -42.06
N GLY A 103 22.58 43.32 -41.58
CA GLY A 103 23.81 42.57 -41.85
C GLY A 103 25.01 43.11 -41.06
N SER A 104 26.04 42.26 -40.96
CA SER A 104 27.28 42.37 -40.17
C SER A 104 27.60 43.77 -39.62
N LEU A 105 27.17 44.03 -38.38
CA LEU A 105 27.89 44.99 -37.55
C LEU A 105 29.25 44.38 -37.24
N PHE A 106 30.24 44.75 -38.04
CA PHE A 106 31.64 44.63 -37.67
C PHE A 106 31.92 45.64 -36.54
N ALA A 107 31.29 45.45 -35.38
CA ALA A 107 31.82 46.00 -34.15
C ALA A 107 33.23 45.42 -34.06
N LEU A 108 34.24 46.28 -34.27
CA LEU A 108 35.65 45.93 -34.24
C LEU A 108 35.87 44.97 -33.06
N ARG A 109 36.27 43.72 -33.34
CA ARG A 109 36.87 42.82 -32.34
C ARG A 109 38.28 43.31 -31.98
N ALA A 110 38.51 44.61 -31.98
CA ALA A 110 39.75 45.18 -31.52
C ALA A 110 39.72 45.10 -29.98
N PRO A 111 40.74 44.51 -29.35
CA PRO A 111 40.87 44.60 -27.91
C PRO A 111 40.91 46.09 -27.49
N PRO A 112 40.33 46.44 -26.33
CA PRO A 112 40.28 47.83 -25.87
C PRO A 112 41.68 48.43 -25.86
N ILE A 113 41.82 49.61 -26.46
CA ILE A 113 43.07 50.38 -26.42
C ILE A 113 43.28 50.75 -24.94
N LEU A 114 44.32 50.18 -24.32
CA LEU A 114 44.78 50.60 -23.00
C LEU A 114 45.36 52.01 -23.13
N LEU A 115 44.54 53.03 -22.85
CA LEU A 115 45.02 54.38 -22.61
C LEU A 115 45.69 54.42 -21.24
N PHE A 116 47.01 54.24 -21.22
CA PHE A 116 47.83 54.71 -20.12
C PHE A 116 48.25 56.15 -20.40
N LYS A 117 47.63 57.06 -19.65
CA LYS A 117 47.97 58.46 -19.33
C LYS A 117 48.26 59.44 -20.48
#